data_AF-A0A933NID0-F1
#
_entry.id   AF-A0A933NID0-F1
#
_cell.length_a   1.000
_cell.length_b   1.000
_cell.length_c   1.000
_cell.angle_alpha   90.00
_cell.angle_beta   90.00
_cell.angle_gamma   90.00
#
_symmetry.space_group_name_H-M   'P 1'
#
loop_
_entity.id
_entity.type
_entity.pdbx_description
1 polymer ?
#
loop_
_entity_poly.entity_id
_entity_poly.type
_entity_poly.pdbx_seq_one_letter_code
_entity_poly.pdbx_strand_id
1 'polypeptide(L)'
;MIADEVADPKTPDGGGVTSSGSDLESRLDEARSILEAVRKDRPGAAPRRRETTLQRLREVEETLSLAQQWYENLYALADDGILVHELTGEDSPGAFVQSNPAICRLLGYTRAQMLRLTPVAITAPEDRASVPGDTQAVRRGAVLRHEKTLVGSDGRRIPVEIVCRRFSRDGRLLALSVIRDVTARRQVEQRLRELDQALRMRLAERAAEAPGRAEQPPAPAPPPVGGPPETHRGAAGGGSHRRGEPTRVLVVDDHRIVREGLARLLELEPGIEVVGQAPDGQRAIELAGTVSPDVIVMDVNLGEMSGVEATRRILALNRRARIIGLSMHVDRHVATAMFDAGAIAYLTKNGPPEDLIAAIRACLKG
;
A
#
# COMPACT_ATOMS: atom_id res chain seq x y z
N MET A 1 49.68 46.64 -2.09
CA MET A 1 50.12 45.81 -0.96
C MET A 1 49.01 45.87 0.08
N ILE A 2 47.87 45.26 -0.24
CA ILE A 2 47.44 43.87 0.02
C ILE A 2 46.89 43.77 1.44
N ALA A 3 45.59 43.51 1.45
CA ALA A 3 44.65 43.46 2.55
C ALA A 3 44.80 42.17 3.37
N ASP A 4 44.43 42.25 4.64
CA ASP A 4 44.16 41.09 5.49
C ASP A 4 42.64 41.10 5.76
N GLU A 5 41.94 40.20 5.10
CA GLU A 5 40.50 40.01 5.17
C GLU A 5 40.20 38.62 5.76
N VAL A 6 39.23 38.63 6.67
CA VAL A 6 38.75 37.56 7.55
C VAL A 6 38.33 36.30 6.79
N ALA A 7 38.69 35.11 7.29
CA ALA A 7 38.12 33.84 6.84
C ALA A 7 37.66 32.97 8.04
N ASP A 8 36.35 32.71 8.05
CA ASP A 8 35.60 31.78 8.90
C ASP A 8 36.12 30.33 8.86
N PRO A 9 35.98 29.53 9.94
CA PRO A 9 36.23 28.11 9.90
C PRO A 9 35.09 27.38 9.17
N LYS A 10 35.36 26.95 7.92
CA LYS A 10 34.47 26.06 7.17
C LYS A 10 34.26 24.73 7.91
N THR A 11 32.99 24.44 8.18
CA THR A 11 32.43 23.12 8.42
C THR A 11 32.88 22.11 7.33
N PRO A 12 33.24 20.86 7.68
CA PRO A 12 33.44 19.83 6.67
C PRO A 12 32.09 19.43 6.10
N ASP A 13 31.89 19.75 4.82
CA ASP A 13 30.73 19.37 4.03
C ASP A 13 30.49 17.86 4.08
N GLY A 14 29.23 17.51 4.33
CA GLY A 14 28.70 16.16 4.22
C GLY A 14 28.80 15.67 2.78
N GLY A 15 29.80 14.84 2.49
CA GLY A 15 29.80 13.94 1.35
C GLY A 15 28.84 12.80 1.62
N GLY A 16 27.58 12.97 1.19
CA GLY A 16 26.58 11.91 1.19
C GLY A 16 27.08 10.70 0.40
N VAL A 17 27.25 9.58 1.08
CA VAL A 17 27.45 8.28 0.45
C VAL A 17 26.12 7.85 -0.16
N THR A 18 25.84 8.34 -1.36
CA THR A 18 24.83 7.75 -2.24
C THR A 18 25.50 6.65 -3.06
N SER A 19 25.94 5.56 -2.42
CA SER A 19 26.24 4.34 -3.17
C SER A 19 24.91 3.67 -3.47
N SER A 20 24.45 3.80 -4.71
CA SER A 20 23.34 3.03 -5.26
C SER A 20 23.54 1.54 -4.96
N GLY A 21 22.48 0.80 -4.62
CA GLY A 21 22.57 -0.64 -4.29
C GLY A 21 23.28 -1.51 -5.34
N SER A 22 23.35 -1.05 -6.59
CA SER A 22 24.12 -1.65 -7.69
C SER A 22 25.64 -1.64 -7.47
N ASP A 23 26.15 -0.65 -6.74
CA ASP A 23 27.59 -0.47 -6.51
C ASP A 23 28.09 -1.46 -5.44
N LEU A 24 27.24 -1.79 -4.45
CA LEU A 24 27.55 -2.79 -3.43
C LEU A 24 27.48 -4.23 -3.98
N GLU A 25 26.48 -4.53 -4.80
CA GLU A 25 26.36 -5.84 -5.46
C GLU A 25 27.56 -6.12 -6.37
N SER A 26 27.96 -5.13 -7.19
CA SER A 26 29.13 -5.26 -8.06
C SER A 26 30.42 -5.52 -7.27
N ARG A 27 30.58 -4.86 -6.12
CA ARG A 27 31.76 -5.04 -5.25
C ARG A 27 31.73 -6.38 -4.50
N LEU A 28 30.56 -6.86 -4.09
CA LEU A 28 30.41 -8.19 -3.47
C LEU A 28 30.71 -9.32 -4.46
N ASP A 29 30.34 -9.17 -5.73
CA ASP A 29 30.68 -10.12 -6.79
C ASP A 29 32.18 -10.11 -7.10
N GLU A 30 32.81 -8.93 -7.12
CA GLU A 30 34.26 -8.78 -7.26
C GLU A 30 35.00 -9.44 -6.09
N ALA A 31 34.55 -9.22 -4.86
CA ALA A 31 35.12 -9.85 -3.67
C ALA A 31 34.99 -11.39 -3.70
N ARG A 32 33.86 -11.92 -4.20
CA ARG A 32 33.64 -13.37 -4.37
C ARG A 32 34.60 -13.97 -5.40
N SER A 33 34.78 -13.28 -6.54
CA SER A 33 35.73 -13.66 -7.60
C SER A 33 37.18 -13.68 -7.07
N ILE A 34 37.55 -12.70 -6.26
CA ILE A 34 38.87 -12.62 -5.63
C ILE A 34 39.08 -13.79 -4.66
N LEU A 35 38.12 -14.09 -3.78
CA LEU A 35 38.20 -15.21 -2.84
C LEU A 35 38.32 -16.57 -3.55
N GLU A 36 37.62 -16.77 -4.66
CA GLU A 36 37.77 -17.98 -5.49
C GLU A 36 39.17 -18.09 -6.11
N ALA A 37 39.73 -16.97 -6.57
CA ALA A 37 41.09 -16.93 -7.12
C ALA A 37 42.14 -17.25 -6.06
N VAL A 38 41.99 -16.72 -4.84
CA VAL A 38 42.88 -17.02 -3.69
C VAL A 38 42.79 -18.49 -3.28
N ARG A 39 41.58 -19.07 -3.23
CA ARG A 39 41.37 -20.48 -2.88
C ARG A 39 42.02 -21.46 -3.87
N LYS A 40 42.21 -21.04 -5.13
CA LYS A 40 42.86 -21.83 -6.19
C LYS A 40 44.40 -21.75 -6.16
N ASP A 41 44.98 -20.82 -5.41
CA ASP A 41 46.43 -20.63 -5.35
C ASP A 41 47.09 -21.60 -4.34
N ARG A 42 48.11 -22.35 -4.77
CA ARG A 42 48.80 -23.34 -3.92
C ARG A 42 49.90 -22.68 -3.08
N PRO A 43 50.17 -23.18 -1.86
CA PRO A 43 51.27 -22.65 -1.03
C PRO A 43 52.62 -22.94 -1.70
N GLY A 44 53.29 -21.90 -2.20
CA GLY A 44 54.58 -21.97 -2.90
C GLY A 44 54.89 -20.83 -3.89
N ALA A 45 53.99 -19.86 -4.05
CA ALA A 45 54.12 -18.80 -5.06
C ALA A 45 55.18 -17.72 -4.73
N ALA A 46 55.84 -17.21 -5.77
CA ALA A 46 56.89 -16.19 -5.72
C ALA A 46 56.48 -14.91 -4.95
N PRO A 47 57.41 -14.17 -4.32
CA PRO A 47 57.11 -13.04 -3.44
C PRO A 47 56.20 -11.96 -4.05
N ARG A 48 56.33 -11.66 -5.35
CA ARG A 48 55.40 -10.74 -6.06
C ARG A 48 53.95 -11.24 -6.09
N ARG A 49 53.73 -12.56 -6.21
CA ARG A 49 52.37 -13.16 -6.15
C ARG A 49 51.78 -13.12 -4.74
N ARG A 50 52.63 -13.21 -3.71
CA ARG A 50 52.21 -13.08 -2.30
C ARG A 50 51.73 -11.67 -1.98
N GLU A 51 52.40 -10.66 -2.50
CA GLU A 51 52.00 -9.25 -2.36
C GLU A 51 50.67 -8.96 -3.07
N THR A 52 50.47 -9.47 -4.29
CA THR A 52 49.19 -9.38 -5.01
C THR A 52 48.06 -10.11 -4.28
N THR A 53 48.34 -11.25 -3.65
CA THR A 53 47.36 -12.01 -2.85
C THR A 53 46.96 -11.25 -1.58
N LEU A 54 47.91 -10.62 -0.89
CA LEU A 54 47.64 -9.82 0.29
C LEU A 54 46.83 -8.55 -0.03
N GLN A 55 47.12 -7.92 -1.17
CA GLN A 55 46.35 -6.76 -1.63
C GLN A 55 44.90 -7.13 -1.94
N ARG A 56 44.69 -8.24 -2.65
CA ARG A 56 43.38 -8.83 -2.92
C ARG A 56 42.59 -9.20 -1.66
N LEU A 57 43.26 -9.75 -0.64
CA LEU A 57 42.61 -10.05 0.64
C LEU A 57 42.14 -8.78 1.36
N ARG A 58 42.93 -7.69 1.33
CA ARG A 58 42.51 -6.40 1.90
C ARG A 58 41.30 -5.82 1.18
N GLU A 59 41.27 -5.89 -0.14
CA GLU A 59 40.12 -5.42 -0.94
C GLU A 59 38.83 -6.18 -0.58
N VAL A 60 38.92 -7.49 -0.34
CA VAL A 60 37.80 -8.31 0.13
C VAL A 60 37.38 -7.92 1.55
N GLU A 61 38.34 -7.75 2.46
CA GLU A 61 38.08 -7.34 3.85
C GLU A 61 37.40 -5.97 3.92
N GLU A 62 37.88 -5.00 3.16
CA GLU A 62 37.30 -3.66 3.06
C GLU A 62 35.87 -3.72 2.50
N THR A 63 35.66 -4.50 1.43
CA THR A 63 34.34 -4.67 0.83
C THR A 63 33.35 -5.34 1.80
N LEU A 64 33.77 -6.39 2.50
CA LEU A 64 32.95 -7.06 3.50
C LEU A 64 32.63 -6.12 4.66
N SER A 65 33.59 -5.32 5.11
CA SER A 65 33.39 -4.33 6.16
C SER A 65 32.37 -3.26 5.75
N LEU A 66 32.48 -2.73 4.53
CA LEU A 66 31.52 -1.74 4.02
C LEU A 66 30.11 -2.33 3.88
N ALA A 67 30.00 -3.55 3.34
CA ALA A 67 28.72 -4.26 3.23
C ALA A 67 28.09 -4.51 4.62
N GLN A 68 28.91 -4.90 5.60
CA GLN A 68 28.46 -5.12 6.97
C GLN A 68 27.98 -3.81 7.62
N GLN A 69 28.74 -2.72 7.50
CA GLN A 69 28.33 -1.41 8.02
C GLN A 69 27.03 -0.92 7.37
N TRP A 70 26.90 -1.09 6.05
CA TRP A 70 25.68 -0.73 5.33
C TRP A 70 24.46 -1.49 5.86
N TYR A 71 24.61 -2.80 6.03
CA TYR A 71 23.57 -3.65 6.61
C TYR A 71 23.20 -3.22 8.04
N GLU A 72 24.20 -3.01 8.90
CA GLU A 72 23.99 -2.59 10.28
C GLU A 72 23.25 -1.24 10.35
N ASN A 73 23.60 -0.29 9.47
CA ASN A 73 22.93 1.00 9.38
C ASN A 73 21.48 0.87 8.94
N LEU A 74 21.19 0.17 7.82
CA LEU A 74 19.81 -0.05 7.37
C LEU A 74 18.96 -0.74 8.44
N TYR A 75 19.55 -1.73 9.12
CA TYR A 75 18.89 -2.47 10.18
C TYR A 75 18.60 -1.61 11.41
N ALA A 76 19.55 -0.76 11.82
CA ALA A 76 19.46 0.07 13.01
C ALA A 76 18.57 1.31 12.84
N LEU A 77 18.57 1.90 11.64
CA LEU A 77 17.86 3.14 11.31
C LEU A 77 16.42 2.91 10.82
N ALA A 78 16.03 1.67 10.53
CA ALA A 78 14.64 1.38 10.17
C ALA A 78 13.67 1.80 11.28
N ASP A 79 12.62 2.54 10.90
CA ASP A 79 11.55 2.96 11.82
C ASP A 79 10.65 1.79 12.22
N ASP A 80 10.38 0.88 11.28
CA ASP A 80 9.60 -0.32 11.53
C ASP A 80 10.42 -1.33 12.36
N GLY A 81 9.73 -2.05 13.24
CA GLY A 81 10.31 -3.12 14.02
C GLY A 81 10.65 -4.31 13.14
N ILE A 82 11.88 -4.82 13.22
CA ILE A 82 12.33 -5.98 12.46
C ILE A 82 12.67 -7.11 13.42
N LEU A 83 12.04 -8.27 13.21
CA LEU A 83 12.32 -9.51 13.91
C LEU A 83 12.61 -10.65 12.95
N VAL A 84 13.53 -11.52 13.34
CA VAL A 84 13.80 -12.78 12.65
C VAL A 84 13.68 -13.92 13.65
N HIS A 85 12.93 -14.96 13.32
CA HIS A 85 12.84 -16.19 14.11
C HIS A 85 13.03 -17.43 13.24
N GLU A 86 13.43 -18.52 13.86
CA GLU A 86 13.54 -19.81 13.17
C GLU A 86 12.17 -20.46 12.97
N LEU A 87 11.99 -21.15 11.85
CA LEU A 87 10.82 -22.01 11.60
C LEU A 87 11.19 -23.46 11.89
N THR A 88 11.31 -23.80 13.18
CA THR A 88 11.75 -25.12 13.65
C THR A 88 10.65 -26.17 13.67
N GLY A 89 9.41 -25.79 13.99
CA GLY A 89 8.23 -26.67 14.01
C GLY A 89 7.35 -26.55 12.77
N GLU A 90 6.36 -27.44 12.64
CA GLU A 90 5.27 -27.28 11.64
C GLU A 90 4.35 -26.13 12.00
N ASP A 91 3.95 -26.08 13.26
CA ASP A 91 2.93 -25.15 13.75
C ASP A 91 3.43 -24.32 14.95
N SER A 92 4.73 -24.36 15.24
CA SER A 92 5.34 -23.59 16.33
C SER A 92 6.50 -22.75 15.81
N PRO A 93 6.47 -21.42 16.02
CA PRO A 93 7.61 -20.59 15.70
C PRO A 93 8.73 -20.83 16.71
N GLY A 94 9.96 -20.77 16.23
CA GLY A 94 11.17 -20.82 17.06
C GLY A 94 11.42 -19.51 17.80
N ALA A 95 12.52 -19.50 18.56
CA ALA A 95 13.00 -18.29 19.22
C ALA A 95 13.46 -17.24 18.20
N PHE A 96 13.40 -15.97 18.62
CA PHE A 96 13.98 -14.89 17.83
C PHE A 96 15.50 -15.04 17.77
N VAL A 97 16.04 -14.96 16.56
CA VAL A 97 17.49 -14.94 16.29
C VAL A 97 17.99 -13.53 16.00
N GLN A 98 17.08 -12.61 15.68
CA GLN A 98 17.43 -11.22 15.44
C GLN A 98 16.31 -10.25 15.81
N SER A 99 16.69 -9.09 16.34
CA SER A 99 15.80 -7.96 16.63
C SER A 99 16.51 -6.63 16.43
N ASN A 100 15.84 -5.65 15.80
CA ASN A 100 16.42 -4.32 15.58
C ASN A 100 16.13 -3.38 16.77
N PRO A 101 16.77 -2.20 16.83
CA PRO A 101 16.51 -1.22 17.89
C PRO A 101 15.06 -0.74 17.92
N ALA A 102 14.40 -0.59 16.76
CA ALA A 102 13.02 -0.12 16.70
C ALA A 102 12.04 -1.06 17.42
N ILE A 103 12.10 -2.37 17.17
CA ILE A 103 11.20 -3.31 17.87
C ILE A 103 11.49 -3.40 19.37
N CYS A 104 12.76 -3.25 19.76
CA CYS A 104 13.16 -3.19 21.17
C CYS A 104 12.54 -1.97 21.88
N ARG A 105 12.59 -0.79 21.24
CA ARG A 105 11.93 0.43 21.74
C ARG A 105 10.42 0.29 21.79
N LEU A 106 9.83 -0.27 20.73
CA LEU A 106 8.38 -0.45 20.62
C LEU A 106 7.83 -1.32 21.75
N LEU A 107 8.44 -2.50 21.96
CA LEU A 107 7.95 -3.48 22.94
C LEU A 107 8.58 -3.31 24.35
N GLY A 108 9.57 -2.43 24.51
CA GLY A 108 10.25 -2.21 25.80
C GLY A 108 11.14 -3.36 26.26
N TYR A 109 11.56 -4.25 25.35
CA TYR A 109 12.52 -5.32 25.65
C TYR A 109 13.93 -4.94 25.22
N THR A 110 14.92 -5.40 25.97
CA THR A 110 16.31 -5.40 25.49
C THR A 110 16.50 -6.45 24.39
N ARG A 111 17.49 -6.25 23.52
CA ARG A 111 17.85 -7.26 22.50
C ARG A 111 18.11 -8.64 23.10
N ALA A 112 18.80 -8.71 24.24
CA ALA A 112 19.10 -9.97 24.91
C ALA A 112 17.85 -10.69 25.42
N GLN A 113 16.83 -9.95 25.88
CA GLN A 113 15.53 -10.51 26.24
C GLN A 113 14.77 -10.98 25.00
N MET A 114 14.74 -10.16 23.93
CA MET A 114 14.07 -10.51 22.68
C MET A 114 14.55 -11.86 22.13
N LEU A 115 15.85 -12.12 22.13
CA LEU A 115 16.43 -13.38 21.64
C LEU A 115 16.03 -14.64 22.45
N ARG A 116 15.41 -14.47 23.62
CA ARG A 116 14.88 -15.57 24.45
C ARG A 116 13.37 -15.78 24.26
N LEU A 117 12.71 -14.89 23.53
CA LEU A 117 11.28 -14.92 23.30
C LEU A 117 10.95 -15.56 21.95
N THR A 118 9.68 -15.92 21.80
CA THR A 118 9.08 -16.39 20.54
C THR A 118 7.98 -15.42 20.13
N PRO A 119 7.50 -15.46 18.87
CA PRO A 119 6.34 -14.68 18.43
C PRO A 119 5.11 -14.85 19.32
N VAL A 120 4.86 -16.05 19.84
CA VAL A 120 3.71 -16.31 20.74
C VAL A 120 3.81 -15.51 22.03
N ALA A 121 5.01 -15.33 22.58
CA ALA A 121 5.22 -14.67 23.87
C ALA A 121 4.89 -13.17 23.82
N ILE A 122 5.19 -12.52 22.70
CA ILE A 122 4.92 -11.09 22.49
C ILE A 122 3.54 -10.83 21.86
N THR A 123 2.80 -11.86 21.49
CA THR A 123 1.46 -11.73 20.90
C THR A 123 0.40 -11.71 21.99
N ALA A 124 -0.59 -10.82 21.86
CA ALA A 124 -1.70 -10.71 22.81
C ALA A 124 -2.51 -12.02 22.89
N PRO A 125 -3.04 -12.40 24.08
CA PRO A 125 -3.70 -13.68 24.30
C PRO A 125 -4.78 -14.04 23.26
N GLU A 126 -5.60 -13.08 22.86
CA GLU A 126 -6.65 -13.27 21.85
C GLU A 126 -6.11 -13.61 20.45
N ASP A 127 -4.92 -13.11 20.10
CA ASP A 127 -4.31 -13.31 18.79
C ASP A 127 -3.41 -14.57 18.76
N ARG A 128 -3.08 -15.15 19.92
CA ARG A 128 -2.17 -16.32 20.01
C ARG A 128 -2.68 -17.55 19.26
N ALA A 129 -4.00 -17.75 19.19
CA ALA A 129 -4.61 -18.89 18.52
C ALA A 129 -4.33 -18.91 17.00
N SER A 130 -4.05 -17.76 16.39
CA SER A 130 -3.73 -17.67 14.96
C SER A 130 -2.28 -18.01 14.61
N VAL A 131 -1.36 -17.88 15.58
CA VAL A 131 0.09 -18.01 15.38
C VAL A 131 0.51 -19.36 14.76
N PRO A 132 -0.08 -20.51 15.14
CA PRO A 132 0.23 -21.80 14.51
C PRO A 132 -0.09 -21.83 13.00
N GLY A 133 -1.29 -21.38 12.62
CA GLY A 133 -1.71 -21.30 11.22
C GLY A 133 -0.84 -20.34 10.40
N ASP A 134 -0.48 -19.21 11.02
CA ASP A 134 0.44 -18.25 10.42
C ASP A 134 1.83 -18.83 10.17
N THR A 135 2.36 -19.54 11.16
CA THR A 135 3.66 -20.23 11.08
C THR A 135 3.67 -21.21 9.91
N GLN A 136 2.59 -22.00 9.79
CA GLN A 136 2.43 -22.97 8.71
C GLN A 136 2.33 -22.28 7.33
N ALA A 137 1.56 -21.20 7.22
CA ALA A 137 1.40 -20.45 5.98
C ALA A 137 2.74 -19.85 5.52
N VAL A 138 3.48 -19.18 6.41
CA VAL A 138 4.80 -18.61 6.10
C VAL A 138 5.78 -19.71 5.71
N ARG A 139 5.80 -20.84 6.43
CA ARG A 139 6.65 -21.99 6.11
C ARG A 139 6.36 -22.55 4.72
N ARG A 140 5.10 -22.60 4.29
CA ARG A 140 4.69 -23.00 2.92
C ARG A 140 5.02 -21.95 1.86
N GLY A 141 5.47 -20.76 2.25
CA GLY A 141 5.88 -19.68 1.35
C GLY A 141 4.83 -18.59 1.11
N ALA A 142 3.74 -18.59 1.87
CA ALA A 142 2.82 -17.46 1.86
C ALA A 142 3.51 -16.20 2.41
N VAL A 143 3.16 -15.06 1.84
CA VAL A 143 3.45 -13.75 2.44
C VAL A 143 2.28 -13.42 3.34
N LEU A 144 2.51 -13.37 4.65
CA LEU A 144 1.48 -12.93 5.58
C LEU A 144 1.49 -11.41 5.71
N ARG A 145 0.29 -10.84 5.69
CA ARG A 145 0.02 -9.45 6.07
C ARG A 145 -1.27 -9.44 6.88
N HIS A 146 -1.18 -9.01 8.12
CA HIS A 146 -2.34 -8.89 9.01
C HIS A 146 -2.07 -7.91 10.15
N GLU A 147 -3.14 -7.45 10.78
CA GLU A 147 -3.05 -6.65 12.01
C GLU A 147 -3.16 -7.56 13.24
N LYS A 148 -2.32 -7.31 14.24
CA LYS A 148 -2.33 -8.01 15.53
C LYS A 148 -2.05 -7.05 16.66
N THR A 149 -2.34 -7.47 17.88
CA THR A 149 -1.89 -6.76 19.07
C THR A 149 -0.66 -7.44 19.65
N LEU A 150 0.43 -6.70 19.77
CA LEU A 150 1.61 -7.15 20.53
C LEU A 150 1.55 -6.63 21.96
N VAL A 151 2.22 -7.35 22.86
CA VAL A 151 2.31 -7.04 24.28
C VAL A 151 3.77 -6.77 24.63
N GLY A 152 4.02 -5.56 25.12
CA GLY A 152 5.32 -5.11 25.61
C GLY A 152 5.71 -5.75 26.95
N SER A 153 6.95 -5.53 27.36
CA SER A 153 7.51 -6.04 28.63
C SER A 153 6.79 -5.50 29.87
N ASP A 154 6.20 -4.32 29.76
CA ASP A 154 5.40 -3.65 30.80
C ASP A 154 3.89 -3.90 30.65
N GLY A 155 3.49 -4.81 29.75
CA GLY A 155 2.10 -5.13 29.49
C GLY A 155 1.36 -4.16 28.56
N ARG A 156 2.03 -3.12 28.02
CA ARG A 156 1.43 -2.25 27.00
C ARG A 156 0.96 -3.07 25.81
N ARG A 157 -0.26 -2.78 25.36
CA ARG A 157 -0.89 -3.42 24.20
C ARG A 157 -0.77 -2.50 23.00
N ILE A 158 -0.07 -2.96 21.98
CA ILE A 158 0.35 -2.15 20.85
C ILE A 158 -0.26 -2.78 19.59
N PRO A 159 -1.25 -2.14 18.96
CA PRO A 159 -1.75 -2.61 17.68
C PRO A 159 -0.69 -2.40 16.60
N VAL A 160 -0.41 -3.45 15.84
CA VAL A 160 0.61 -3.44 14.80
C VAL A 160 0.09 -4.07 13.52
N GLU A 161 0.62 -3.62 12.39
CA GLU A 161 0.58 -4.35 11.13
C GLU A 161 1.85 -5.18 11.01
N ILE A 162 1.72 -6.48 10.74
CA ILE A 162 2.85 -7.40 10.59
C ILE A 162 2.87 -7.93 9.17
N VAL A 163 4.01 -7.74 8.50
CA VAL A 163 4.32 -8.41 7.23
C VAL A 163 5.40 -9.44 7.49
N CYS A 164 5.10 -10.71 7.20
CA CYS A 164 6.02 -11.82 7.46
C CYS A 164 6.31 -12.62 6.18
N ARG A 165 7.59 -12.91 5.95
CA ARG A 165 8.08 -13.70 4.81
C ARG A 165 9.13 -14.71 5.25
N ARG A 166 9.16 -15.87 4.59
CA ARG A 166 10.24 -16.85 4.80
C ARG A 166 11.45 -16.54 3.93
N PHE A 167 12.62 -16.90 4.42
CA PHE A 167 13.85 -16.98 3.66
C PHE A 167 14.71 -18.13 4.18
N SER A 168 15.74 -18.51 3.44
CA SER A 168 16.64 -19.60 3.82
C SER A 168 18.06 -19.07 3.95
N ARG A 169 18.74 -19.47 5.03
CA ARG A 169 20.13 -19.11 5.32
C ARG A 169 20.81 -20.30 5.97
N ASP A 170 21.96 -20.72 5.43
CA ASP A 170 22.76 -21.83 5.97
C ASP A 170 21.96 -23.12 6.19
N GLY A 171 21.04 -23.44 5.27
CA GLY A 171 20.15 -24.60 5.36
C GLY A 171 19.02 -24.47 6.39
N ARG A 172 18.93 -23.35 7.12
CA ARG A 172 17.84 -23.06 8.06
C ARG A 172 16.75 -22.26 7.40
N LEU A 173 15.51 -22.58 7.76
CA LEU A 173 14.33 -21.82 7.35
C LEU A 173 14.02 -20.76 8.41
N LEU A 174 14.03 -19.49 7.99
CA LEU A 174 13.83 -18.34 8.86
C LEU A 174 12.61 -17.55 8.40
N ALA A 175 11.96 -16.88 9.33
CA ALA A 175 10.88 -15.95 9.08
C ALA A 175 11.31 -14.54 9.48
N LEU A 176 11.24 -13.60 8.54
CA LEU A 176 11.45 -12.17 8.72
C LEU A 176 10.09 -11.50 8.90
N SER A 177 9.89 -10.82 10.02
CA SER A 177 8.71 -10.02 10.32
C SER A 177 9.08 -8.54 10.36
N VAL A 178 8.39 -7.74 9.56
CA VAL A 178 8.40 -6.28 9.63
C VAL A 178 7.11 -5.84 10.32
N ILE A 179 7.25 -5.06 11.38
CA ILE A 179 6.21 -4.74 12.36
C ILE A 179 6.06 -3.23 12.43
N ARG A 180 4.90 -2.72 12.03
CA ARG A 180 4.59 -1.31 12.03
C ARG A 180 3.58 -0.99 13.12
N ASP A 181 3.87 0.02 13.93
CA ASP A 181 2.91 0.56 14.90
C ASP A 181 1.77 1.29 14.17
N VAL A 182 0.53 0.85 14.38
CA VAL A 182 -0.66 1.47 13.77
C VAL A 182 -1.53 2.18 14.82
N THR A 183 -1.01 2.45 16.01
CA THR A 183 -1.73 3.10 17.12
C THR A 183 -2.29 4.45 16.70
N ALA A 184 -1.47 5.32 16.11
CA ALA A 184 -1.90 6.65 15.67
C ALA A 184 -3.00 6.55 14.61
N ARG A 185 -2.85 5.65 13.62
CA ARG A 185 -3.86 5.40 12.59
C ARG A 185 -5.18 4.95 13.20
N ARG A 186 -5.14 3.96 14.11
CA ARG A 186 -6.33 3.43 14.77
C ARG A 186 -7.05 4.47 15.64
N GLN A 187 -6.31 5.31 16.36
CA GLN A 187 -6.92 6.38 17.16
C GLN A 187 -7.69 7.38 16.29
N VAL A 188 -7.12 7.76 15.14
CA VAL A 188 -7.79 8.65 14.18
C VAL A 188 -9.04 7.97 13.60
N GLU A 189 -8.93 6.74 13.13
CA GLU A 189 -10.07 5.99 12.57
C GLU A 189 -11.19 5.78 13.60
N GLN A 190 -10.84 5.46 14.84
CA GLN A 190 -11.82 5.28 15.91
C GLN A 190 -12.50 6.60 16.26
N ARG A 191 -11.75 7.70 16.32
CA ARG A 191 -12.32 9.02 16.58
C ARG A 191 -13.27 9.48 15.48
N LEU A 192 -12.94 9.18 14.22
CA LEU A 192 -13.82 9.45 13.08
C LEU A 192 -15.12 8.63 13.16
N ARG A 193 -15.05 7.35 13.55
CA ARG A 193 -16.23 6.51 13.74
C ARG A 193 -17.15 7.03 14.85
N GLU A 194 -16.58 7.44 15.98
CA GLU A 194 -17.34 8.04 17.08
C GLU A 194 -18.07 9.32 16.66
N LEU A 195 -17.38 10.20 15.92
CA LEU A 195 -17.96 11.44 15.41
C LEU A 195 -19.07 11.18 14.39
N ASP A 196 -18.88 10.24 13.46
CA ASP A 196 -19.88 9.85 12.46
C ASP A 196 -21.15 9.29 13.13
N GLN A 197 -20.99 8.41 14.13
CA GLN A 197 -22.13 7.91 14.92
C GLN A 197 -22.87 9.02 15.66
N ALA A 198 -22.13 9.94 16.29
CA ALA A 198 -22.73 11.08 16.99
C ALA A 198 -23.50 12.02 16.03
N LEU A 199 -22.96 12.27 14.83
CA LEU A 199 -23.63 13.06 13.80
C LEU A 199 -24.91 12.38 13.30
N ARG A 200 -24.89 11.07 13.04
CA ARG A 200 -26.08 10.32 12.63
C ARG A 200 -27.19 10.36 13.69
N MET A 201 -26.84 10.22 14.97
CA MET A 201 -27.80 10.32 16.07
C MET A 201 -28.46 11.71 16.11
N ARG A 202 -27.67 12.79 16.03
CA ARG A 202 -28.19 14.17 16.02
C ARG A 202 -29.06 14.49 14.80
N LEU A 203 -28.71 13.94 13.63
CA LEU A 203 -29.53 14.10 12.42
C LEU A 203 -30.85 13.35 12.54
N ALA A 204 -30.85 12.15 13.13
CA ALA A 204 -32.06 11.38 13.39
C ALA A 204 -32.99 12.08 14.41
N GLU A 205 -32.44 12.65 15.48
CA GLU A 205 -33.19 13.46 16.45
C GLU A 205 -33.85 14.68 15.78
N ARG A 206 -33.11 15.44 14.97
CA ARG A 206 -33.67 16.59 14.24
C ARG A 206 -34.74 16.21 13.22
N ALA A 207 -34.62 15.06 12.58
CA ALA A 207 -35.63 14.56 11.66
C ALA A 207 -36.93 14.15 12.40
N ALA A 208 -36.80 13.64 13.63
CA ALA A 208 -37.94 13.31 14.49
C ALA A 208 -38.64 14.54 15.08
N GLU A 209 -37.91 15.65 15.28
CA GLU A 209 -38.45 16.90 15.82
C GLU A 209 -39.11 17.83 14.79
N ALA A 210 -39.01 17.55 13.49
CA ALA A 210 -39.63 18.38 12.45
C ALA A 210 -41.16 18.11 12.39
N PRO A 211 -42.05 19.06 12.78
CA PRO A 211 -43.48 18.85 12.64
C PRO A 211 -43.86 18.94 11.16
N GLY A 212 -44.69 17.99 10.71
CA GLY A 212 -45.11 17.84 9.31
C GLY A 212 -45.57 19.15 8.67
N ARG A 213 -44.78 19.65 7.72
CA ARG A 213 -45.26 20.59 6.72
C ARG A 213 -45.98 19.79 5.64
N ALA A 214 -47.31 19.83 5.70
CA ALA A 214 -48.17 19.31 4.66
C ALA A 214 -47.77 19.90 3.30
N GLU A 215 -47.54 19.01 2.33
CA GLU A 215 -47.31 19.33 0.93
C GLU A 215 -48.49 20.14 0.38
N GLN A 216 -48.23 21.37 -0.06
CA GLN A 216 -49.15 22.10 -0.94
C GLN A 216 -48.99 21.54 -2.37
N PRO A 217 -50.09 21.18 -3.06
CA PRO A 217 -50.01 20.68 -4.43
C PRO A 217 -49.54 21.78 -5.40
N PRO A 218 -48.79 21.42 -6.46
CA PRO A 218 -48.27 22.38 -7.43
C PRO A 218 -49.38 23.03 -8.25
N ALA A 219 -49.21 24.33 -8.55
CA ALA A 219 -50.13 25.12 -9.36
C ALA A 219 -50.22 24.62 -10.83
N PRO A 220 -51.36 24.81 -11.52
CA PRO A 220 -51.58 24.29 -12.86
C PRO A 220 -50.78 25.06 -13.93
N ALA A 221 -50.26 24.33 -14.92
CA ALA A 221 -49.50 24.85 -16.05
C ALA A 221 -50.37 25.66 -17.06
N PRO A 222 -49.79 26.63 -17.78
CA PRO A 222 -50.49 27.39 -18.83
C PRO A 222 -50.73 26.55 -20.11
N PRO A 223 -51.75 26.90 -20.94
CA PRO A 223 -52.18 26.10 -22.08
C PRO A 223 -51.24 26.22 -23.31
N PRO A 224 -51.31 25.26 -24.26
CA PRO A 224 -50.34 25.11 -25.33
C PRO A 224 -50.66 25.99 -26.55
N VAL A 225 -49.62 26.58 -27.16
CA VAL A 225 -49.70 27.12 -28.53
C VAL A 225 -49.07 26.09 -29.46
N GLY A 226 -49.89 25.60 -30.39
CA GLY A 226 -49.55 24.49 -31.29
C GLY A 226 -48.81 24.90 -32.56
N GLY A 227 -48.52 23.87 -33.36
CA GLY A 227 -48.31 24.01 -34.79
C GLY A 227 -47.03 23.33 -35.30
N PRO A 228 -47.11 22.31 -36.18
CA PRO A 228 -45.99 21.46 -36.60
C PRO A 228 -45.65 21.74 -38.10
N PRO A 229 -45.08 20.84 -38.95
CA PRO A 229 -44.47 19.52 -38.74
C PRO A 229 -43.15 19.30 -39.54
N GLU A 230 -42.68 18.04 -39.53
CA GLU A 230 -41.80 17.39 -40.53
C GLU A 230 -40.28 17.60 -40.40
N THR A 231 -39.39 16.62 -40.64
CA THR A 231 -39.48 15.21 -41.05
C THR A 231 -38.12 14.53 -40.78
N HIS A 232 -38.08 13.21 -40.93
CA HIS A 232 -36.91 12.34 -41.17
C HIS A 232 -36.12 11.75 -39.98
N ARG A 233 -36.44 10.47 -39.74
CA ARG A 233 -35.55 9.30 -39.62
C ARG A 233 -34.05 9.58 -39.67
N GLY A 234 -33.31 8.94 -38.76
CA GLY A 234 -31.93 8.54 -39.02
C GLY A 234 -31.12 8.31 -37.75
N ALA A 235 -30.62 7.10 -37.58
CA ALA A 235 -29.82 6.67 -36.45
C ALA A 235 -28.49 7.42 -36.32
N ALA A 236 -28.09 7.72 -35.07
CA ALA A 236 -26.71 7.72 -34.56
C ALA A 236 -26.69 8.17 -33.09
N GLY A 237 -26.82 7.23 -32.15
CA GLY A 237 -26.71 7.51 -30.72
C GLY A 237 -25.25 7.68 -30.29
N GLY A 238 -24.68 8.85 -30.51
CA GLY A 238 -23.49 9.33 -29.80
C GLY A 238 -23.92 9.87 -28.44
N GLY A 239 -23.36 9.31 -27.35
CA GLY A 239 -23.62 9.80 -26.00
C GLY A 239 -22.95 11.15 -25.81
N SER A 240 -23.67 12.23 -26.08
CA SER A 240 -23.27 13.57 -25.66
C SER A 240 -23.72 13.77 -24.21
N HIS A 241 -22.77 14.01 -23.32
CA HIS A 241 -23.08 14.64 -22.04
C HIS A 241 -23.84 15.93 -22.31
N ARG A 242 -25.06 16.03 -21.76
CA ARG A 242 -25.82 17.28 -21.76
C ARG A 242 -25.00 18.29 -20.96
N ARG A 243 -24.57 19.37 -21.61
CA ARG A 243 -23.79 20.44 -20.95
C ARG A 243 -24.54 20.90 -19.69
N GLY A 244 -23.96 20.64 -18.52
CA GLY A 244 -24.48 21.07 -17.22
C GLY A 244 -24.94 19.96 -16.27
N GLU A 245 -25.03 18.69 -16.71
CA GLU A 245 -25.34 17.58 -15.82
C GLU A 245 -24.08 17.10 -15.06
N PRO A 246 -24.19 16.75 -13.76
CA PRO A 246 -23.07 16.26 -12.97
C PRO A 246 -22.57 14.91 -13.50
N THR A 247 -21.26 14.68 -13.39
CA THR A 247 -20.61 13.42 -13.77
C THR A 247 -21.02 12.34 -12.78
N ARG A 248 -21.68 11.29 -13.26
CA ARG A 248 -22.22 10.21 -12.44
C ARG A 248 -21.14 9.16 -12.21
N VAL A 249 -20.70 9.01 -10.98
CA VAL A 249 -19.57 8.13 -10.61
C VAL A 249 -20.04 6.97 -9.75
N LEU A 250 -19.60 5.75 -10.09
CA LEU A 250 -19.70 4.56 -9.25
C LEU A 250 -18.35 4.28 -8.59
N VAL A 251 -18.30 4.17 -7.26
CA VAL A 251 -17.08 3.85 -6.51
C VAL A 251 -17.09 2.38 -6.10
N VAL A 252 -16.03 1.64 -6.43
CA VAL A 252 -15.90 0.20 -6.16
C VAL A 252 -14.61 -0.06 -5.39
N ASP A 253 -14.73 -0.57 -4.18
CA ASP A 253 -13.61 -0.87 -3.30
C ASP A 253 -14.08 -1.83 -2.20
N ASP A 254 -13.32 -2.88 -1.89
CA ASP A 254 -13.69 -3.85 -0.85
C ASP A 254 -13.49 -3.30 0.57
N HIS A 255 -12.63 -2.30 0.74
CA HIS A 255 -12.39 -1.64 2.01
C HIS A 255 -13.43 -0.53 2.23
N ARG A 256 -14.39 -0.80 3.14
CA ARG A 256 -15.49 0.12 3.46
C ARG A 256 -15.03 1.56 3.76
N ILE A 257 -13.98 1.74 4.57
CA ILE A 257 -13.47 3.07 4.96
C ILE A 257 -12.96 3.84 3.73
N VAL A 258 -12.23 3.16 2.84
CA VAL A 258 -11.70 3.76 1.62
C VAL A 258 -12.83 4.11 0.65
N ARG A 259 -13.77 3.19 0.45
CA ARG A 259 -14.95 3.39 -0.40
C ARG A 259 -15.78 4.60 0.02
N GLU A 260 -16.12 4.68 1.31
CA GLU A 260 -16.89 5.79 1.88
C GLU A 260 -16.09 7.10 1.81
N GLY A 261 -14.78 7.06 2.10
CA GLY A 261 -13.89 8.23 2.01
C GLY A 261 -13.77 8.80 0.59
N LEU A 262 -13.54 7.94 -0.41
CA LEU A 262 -13.50 8.34 -1.81
C LEU A 262 -14.84 8.89 -2.29
N ALA A 263 -15.95 8.25 -1.92
CA ALA A 263 -17.27 8.75 -2.26
C ALA A 263 -17.51 10.15 -1.68
N ARG A 264 -17.18 10.37 -0.40
CA ARG A 264 -17.29 11.71 0.22
C ARG A 264 -16.42 12.75 -0.46
N LEU A 265 -15.19 12.39 -0.79
CA LEU A 265 -14.27 13.30 -1.48
C LEU A 265 -14.83 13.73 -2.84
N LEU A 266 -15.37 12.78 -3.60
CA LEU A 266 -15.97 13.05 -4.90
C LEU A 266 -17.29 13.82 -4.80
N GLU A 267 -18.11 13.58 -3.78
CA GLU A 267 -19.34 14.34 -3.50
C GLU A 267 -19.09 15.81 -3.16
N LEU A 268 -17.90 16.15 -2.64
CA LEU A 268 -17.52 17.53 -2.36
C LEU A 268 -17.14 18.32 -3.63
N GLU A 269 -16.84 17.62 -4.73
CA GLU A 269 -16.43 18.25 -5.98
C GLU A 269 -17.62 18.73 -6.81
N PRO A 270 -17.69 20.04 -7.15
CA PRO A 270 -18.74 20.55 -8.02
C PRO A 270 -18.78 19.83 -9.37
N GLY A 271 -19.99 19.39 -9.74
CA GLY A 271 -20.23 18.70 -11.02
C GLY A 271 -19.86 17.21 -11.01
N ILE A 272 -19.65 16.59 -9.85
CA ILE A 272 -19.56 15.14 -9.67
C ILE A 272 -20.70 14.68 -8.76
N GLU A 273 -21.35 13.58 -9.12
CA GLU A 273 -22.41 12.92 -8.34
C GLU A 273 -22.02 11.45 -8.15
N VAL A 274 -21.94 10.97 -6.91
CA VAL A 274 -21.72 9.55 -6.63
C VAL A 274 -23.06 8.81 -6.67
N VAL A 275 -23.28 8.03 -7.72
CA VAL A 275 -24.57 7.35 -7.98
C VAL A 275 -24.64 5.94 -7.41
N GLY A 276 -23.55 5.46 -6.82
CA GLY A 276 -23.51 4.17 -6.14
C GLY A 276 -22.15 3.85 -5.54
N GLN A 277 -22.16 2.87 -4.64
CA GLN A 277 -20.96 2.29 -4.04
C GLN A 277 -21.07 0.76 -4.06
N ALA A 278 -20.01 0.06 -4.45
CA ALA A 278 -19.96 -1.40 -4.49
C ALA A 278 -18.81 -1.94 -3.62
N PRO A 279 -19.06 -2.95 -2.75
CA PRO A 279 -18.02 -3.57 -1.93
C PRO A 279 -17.23 -4.67 -2.65
N ASP A 280 -17.65 -5.08 -3.84
CA ASP A 280 -17.02 -6.19 -4.56
C ASP A 280 -17.31 -6.09 -6.06
N GLY A 281 -16.61 -6.92 -6.85
CA GLY A 281 -16.74 -6.94 -8.31
C GLY A 281 -18.13 -7.38 -8.79
N GLN A 282 -18.80 -8.30 -8.07
CA GLN A 282 -20.12 -8.79 -8.45
C GLN A 282 -21.17 -7.69 -8.33
N ARG A 283 -21.17 -6.98 -7.19
CA ARG A 283 -22.05 -5.85 -6.96
C ARG A 283 -21.74 -4.68 -7.88
N ALA A 284 -20.48 -4.49 -8.26
CA ALA A 284 -20.08 -3.50 -9.25
C ALA A 284 -20.70 -3.76 -10.62
N ILE A 285 -20.72 -5.01 -11.08
CA ILE A 285 -21.34 -5.40 -12.36
C ILE A 285 -22.85 -5.11 -12.32
N GLU A 286 -23.53 -5.46 -11.23
CA GLU A 286 -24.97 -5.20 -11.05
C GLU A 286 -25.29 -3.70 -11.04
N LEU A 287 -24.51 -2.92 -10.27
CA LEU A 287 -24.72 -1.48 -10.16
C LEU A 287 -24.41 -0.76 -11.47
N ALA A 288 -23.35 -1.16 -12.19
CA ALA A 288 -23.02 -0.58 -13.48
C ALA A 288 -24.18 -0.67 -14.49
N GLY A 289 -24.97 -1.75 -14.45
CA GLY A 289 -26.15 -1.92 -15.30
C GLY A 289 -27.41 -1.20 -14.82
N THR A 290 -27.51 -0.86 -13.53
CA THR A 290 -28.73 -0.31 -12.92
C THR A 290 -28.67 1.19 -12.69
N VAL A 291 -27.53 1.71 -12.27
CA VAL A 291 -27.35 3.15 -12.00
C VAL A 291 -26.72 3.89 -13.17
N SER A 292 -26.34 3.22 -14.25
CA SER A 292 -25.78 3.80 -15.48
C SER A 292 -24.70 4.87 -15.23
N PRO A 293 -23.61 4.55 -14.52
CA PRO A 293 -22.57 5.52 -14.21
C PRO A 293 -21.82 5.95 -15.48
N ASP A 294 -21.40 7.21 -15.53
CA ASP A 294 -20.54 7.75 -16.58
C ASP A 294 -19.10 7.29 -16.41
N VAL A 295 -18.65 7.21 -15.16
CA VAL A 295 -17.31 6.73 -14.79
C VAL A 295 -17.41 5.74 -13.63
N ILE A 296 -16.65 4.66 -13.70
CA ILE A 296 -16.49 3.69 -12.61
C ILE A 296 -15.07 3.80 -12.09
N VAL A 297 -14.94 4.12 -10.81
CA VAL A 297 -13.67 4.10 -10.09
C VAL A 297 -13.55 2.74 -9.43
N MET A 298 -12.61 1.92 -9.91
CA MET A 298 -12.52 0.49 -9.66
C MET A 298 -11.22 0.14 -8.94
N ASP A 299 -11.31 -0.32 -7.69
CA ASP A 299 -10.16 -0.98 -7.07
C ASP A 299 -9.80 -2.28 -7.78
N VAL A 300 -8.51 -2.57 -7.88
CA VAL A 300 -8.02 -3.82 -8.45
C VAL A 300 -8.25 -5.02 -7.52
N ASN A 301 -8.16 -4.84 -6.21
CA ASN A 301 -8.25 -5.94 -5.26
C ASN A 301 -9.65 -5.98 -4.62
N LEU A 302 -10.57 -6.77 -5.16
CA LEU A 302 -11.96 -6.84 -4.68
C LEU A 302 -12.31 -8.20 -4.04
N GLY A 303 -11.35 -8.82 -3.36
CA GLY A 303 -11.53 -10.13 -2.74
C GLY A 303 -11.65 -11.27 -3.76
N GLU A 304 -12.81 -11.94 -3.81
CA GLU A 304 -13.03 -13.15 -4.63
C GLU A 304 -12.93 -12.91 -6.13
N MET A 305 -13.40 -11.76 -6.62
CA MET A 305 -13.27 -11.34 -8.01
C MET A 305 -12.31 -10.16 -8.07
N SER A 306 -11.29 -10.20 -8.94
CA SER A 306 -10.42 -9.04 -9.14
C SER A 306 -11.13 -7.90 -9.88
N GLY A 307 -10.73 -6.66 -9.63
CA GLY A 307 -11.19 -5.49 -10.38
C GLY A 307 -10.86 -5.55 -11.86
N VAL A 308 -9.79 -6.25 -12.25
CA VAL A 308 -9.44 -6.55 -13.65
C VAL A 308 -10.53 -7.40 -14.31
N GLU A 309 -10.97 -8.46 -13.63
CA GLU A 309 -12.04 -9.33 -14.13
C GLU A 309 -13.40 -8.61 -14.14
N ALA A 310 -13.70 -7.84 -13.09
CA ALA A 310 -14.92 -7.02 -13.05
C ALA A 310 -14.95 -6.01 -14.20
N THR A 311 -13.84 -5.33 -14.47
CA THR A 311 -13.65 -4.40 -15.60
C THR A 311 -13.97 -5.09 -16.93
N ARG A 312 -13.40 -6.28 -17.17
CA ARG A 312 -13.63 -7.07 -18.38
C ARG A 312 -15.11 -7.42 -18.57
N ARG A 313 -15.79 -7.84 -17.49
CA ARG A 313 -17.21 -8.20 -17.53
C ARG A 313 -18.12 -7.00 -17.75
N ILE A 314 -17.86 -5.87 -17.09
CA ILE A 314 -18.62 -4.64 -17.27
C ILE A 314 -18.49 -4.15 -18.71
N LEU A 315 -17.28 -4.15 -19.28
CA LEU A 315 -17.06 -3.71 -20.66
C LEU A 315 -17.61 -4.68 -21.70
N ALA A 316 -17.72 -5.97 -21.39
CA ALA A 316 -18.41 -6.94 -22.22
C ALA A 316 -19.93 -6.64 -22.33
N LEU A 317 -20.54 -6.13 -21.26
CA LEU A 317 -21.96 -5.75 -21.20
C LEU A 317 -22.20 -4.33 -21.74
N ASN A 318 -21.29 -3.39 -21.46
CA ASN A 318 -21.36 -2.01 -21.90
C ASN A 318 -19.97 -1.50 -22.30
N ARG A 319 -19.67 -1.56 -23.60
CA ARG A 319 -18.40 -1.08 -24.17
C ARG A 319 -18.16 0.43 -24.02
N ARG A 320 -19.18 1.20 -23.63
CA ARG A 320 -19.07 2.65 -23.41
C ARG A 320 -18.76 3.01 -21.97
N ALA A 321 -18.78 2.05 -21.04
CA ALA A 321 -18.41 2.30 -19.66
C ALA A 321 -16.95 2.80 -19.60
N ARG A 322 -16.71 3.84 -18.80
CA ARG A 322 -15.38 4.41 -18.62
C ARG A 322 -14.87 3.99 -17.24
N ILE A 323 -13.76 3.26 -17.20
CA ILE A 323 -13.26 2.64 -15.96
C ILE A 323 -11.87 3.17 -15.63
N ILE A 324 -11.71 3.69 -14.41
CA ILE A 324 -10.44 4.13 -13.83
C ILE A 324 -10.03 3.10 -12.77
N GLY A 325 -8.90 2.44 -12.97
CA GLY A 325 -8.33 1.51 -12.00
C GLY A 325 -7.64 2.23 -10.84
N LEU A 326 -7.85 1.75 -9.62
CA LEU A 326 -7.15 2.19 -8.41
C LEU A 326 -6.35 1.04 -7.78
N SER A 327 -5.18 1.35 -7.23
CA SER A 327 -4.38 0.38 -6.47
C SER A 327 -3.58 1.03 -5.35
N MET A 328 -3.33 0.28 -4.27
CA MET A 328 -2.44 0.74 -3.18
C MET A 328 -0.98 0.91 -3.61
N HIS A 329 -0.52 0.21 -4.65
CA HIS A 329 0.87 0.26 -5.14
C HIS A 329 0.93 0.37 -6.66
N VAL A 330 1.97 1.05 -7.16
CA VAL A 330 2.29 1.10 -8.59
C VAL A 330 2.98 -0.21 -8.96
N ASP A 331 2.20 -1.24 -9.25
CA ASP A 331 2.67 -2.49 -9.86
C ASP A 331 2.45 -2.41 -11.37
N ARG A 332 3.54 -2.51 -12.15
CA ARG A 332 3.51 -2.39 -13.61
C ARG A 332 2.71 -3.52 -14.26
N HIS A 333 2.76 -4.73 -13.71
CA HIS A 333 2.01 -5.87 -14.24
C HIS A 333 0.51 -5.70 -14.02
N VAL A 334 0.13 -5.17 -12.87
CA VAL A 334 -1.29 -4.89 -12.54
C VAL A 334 -1.84 -3.75 -13.40
N ALA A 335 -1.06 -2.69 -13.59
CA ALA A 335 -1.44 -1.59 -14.49
C ALA A 335 -1.67 -2.11 -15.92
N THR A 336 -0.74 -2.91 -16.46
CA THR A 336 -0.90 -3.54 -17.78
C THR A 336 -2.18 -4.39 -17.85
N ALA A 337 -2.45 -5.24 -16.85
CA ALA A 337 -3.64 -6.07 -16.84
C ALA A 337 -4.96 -5.25 -16.81
N MET A 338 -4.98 -4.12 -16.10
CA MET A 338 -6.14 -3.21 -16.10
C MET A 338 -6.36 -2.54 -17.46
N PHE A 339 -5.29 -2.08 -18.11
CA PHE A 339 -5.38 -1.52 -19.46
C PHE A 339 -5.80 -2.57 -20.49
N ASP A 340 -5.27 -3.80 -20.41
CA ASP A 340 -5.65 -4.91 -21.27
C ASP A 340 -7.12 -5.32 -21.07
N ALA A 341 -7.65 -5.16 -19.86
CA ALA A 341 -9.08 -5.35 -19.58
C ALA A 341 -9.97 -4.23 -20.15
N GLY A 342 -9.39 -3.09 -20.55
CA GLY A 342 -10.07 -1.96 -21.17
C GLY A 342 -10.28 -0.75 -20.25
N ALA A 343 -9.61 -0.69 -19.09
CA ALA A 343 -9.58 0.53 -18.29
C ALA A 343 -8.89 1.67 -19.06
N ILE A 344 -9.37 2.90 -18.89
CA ILE A 344 -8.87 4.08 -19.62
C ILE A 344 -7.82 4.85 -18.83
N ALA A 345 -7.74 4.62 -17.52
CA ALA A 345 -6.73 5.18 -16.64
C ALA A 345 -6.45 4.22 -15.48
N TYR A 346 -5.27 4.36 -14.89
CA TYR A 346 -4.85 3.62 -13.71
C TYR A 346 -4.09 4.56 -12.78
N LEU A 347 -4.52 4.65 -11.52
CA LEU A 347 -3.98 5.55 -10.51
C LEU A 347 -3.68 4.81 -9.21
N THR A 348 -2.86 5.44 -8.36
CA THR A 348 -2.65 4.95 -7.00
C THR A 348 -3.65 5.54 -6.01
N LYS A 349 -4.14 4.73 -5.07
CA LYS A 349 -5.00 5.16 -3.95
C LYS A 349 -4.30 6.12 -2.98
N ASN A 350 -2.97 6.14 -2.97
CA ASN A 350 -2.16 6.99 -2.09
C ASN A 350 -1.72 8.29 -2.77
N GLY A 351 -2.17 8.53 -4.00
CA GLY A 351 -1.89 9.75 -4.74
C GLY A 351 -2.72 10.94 -4.25
N PRO A 352 -2.36 12.16 -4.67
CA PRO A 352 -3.15 13.34 -4.38
C PRO A 352 -4.57 13.18 -4.97
N PRO A 353 -5.65 13.42 -4.21
CA PRO A 353 -7.03 13.24 -4.70
C PRO A 353 -7.38 14.02 -5.97
N GLU A 354 -6.67 15.13 -6.19
CA GLU A 354 -6.79 15.99 -7.36
C GLU A 354 -6.49 15.21 -8.65
N ASP A 355 -5.59 14.22 -8.62
CA ASP A 355 -5.28 13.37 -9.78
C ASP A 355 -6.47 12.51 -10.18
N LEU A 356 -7.20 11.96 -9.20
CA LEU A 356 -8.41 11.19 -9.45
C LEU A 356 -9.52 12.08 -10.03
N ILE A 357 -9.71 13.27 -9.48
CA ILE A 357 -10.69 14.24 -9.97
C ILE A 357 -10.35 14.68 -11.40
N ALA A 358 -9.07 14.96 -11.67
CA ALA A 358 -8.59 15.31 -12.99
C ALA A 358 -8.81 14.17 -13.99
N ALA A 359 -8.54 12.92 -13.60
CA ALA A 359 -8.79 11.75 -14.42
C ALA A 359 -10.27 11.58 -14.74
N ILE A 360 -11.17 11.68 -13.74
CA ILE A 360 -12.63 11.61 -13.95
C ILE A 360 -13.09 12.67 -14.96
N ARG A 361 -12.63 13.92 -14.80
CA ARG A 361 -12.97 15.02 -15.72
C ARG A 361 -12.38 14.82 -17.13
N ALA A 362 -11.20 14.22 -17.25
CA ALA A 362 -10.55 13.93 -18.52
C ALA A 362 -11.28 12.81 -19.29
N CYS A 363 -11.80 11.80 -18.57
CA CYS A 363 -12.54 10.70 -19.15
C CYS A 363 -13.74 11.18 -19.99
N LEU A 364 -14.36 12.31 -19.61
CA LEU A 364 -15.52 12.85 -20.30
C LEU A 364 -15.23 13.70 -21.54
N LYS A 365 -13.99 14.18 -21.67
CA LYS A 365 -13.56 15.07 -22.77
C LYS A 365 -13.01 14.32 -24.00
N GLY A 366 -12.81 13.00 -23.89
CA GLY A 366 -12.23 12.13 -24.92
C GLY A 366 -13.24 11.23 -25.61
#